data_AF-A0A3M3A633-F1
#
_entry.id   AF-A0A3M3A633-F1
#
_cell.length_a   1.000
_cell.length_b   1.000
_cell.length_c   1.000
_cell.angle_alpha   90.00
_cell.angle_beta   90.00
_cell.angle_gamma   90.00
#
_symmetry.space_group_name_H-M   'P 1'
#
loop_
_entity.id
_entity.type
_entity.pdbx_description
1 polymer ?
#
loop_
_entity_poly.entity_id
_entity_poly.type
_entity_poly.pdbx_seq_one_letter_code
_entity_poly.pdbx_strand_id
1 'polypeptide(L)'
;VEVVDLLRMVDEGQIDLTLVDSNELAMNQVYFPNVRVAFDLGEAREQRWAVAPGEDNSLLNEINAYLDKVEKNGTLQRLKDRYYGHVDVLGYVGAYTFAQHLQERLPKYEKHFQTSAKKEQVDWRLLAAIGYQESMWQPAVTSKTGVRGLMMLTQNTAQAMGVTNRLDARQSIQGGAKYFAYVKDQLDDKIQEPDRTWLALASYNIGGGHLEDARKLAENEGLNPNKWLDVKKMLPRLAQKKWYSKTRYGYARGGEPVH
;
A
#
# COMPACT_ATOMS: atom_id res chain seq x y z
N VAL A 1 22.62 0.04 -18.92
CA VAL A 1 22.73 0.17 -17.45
C VAL A 1 21.64 1.12 -17.06
N GLU A 2 20.63 0.63 -16.35
CA GLU A 2 19.53 1.45 -15.86
C GLU A 2 19.90 2.06 -14.50
N VAL A 3 19.13 3.04 -14.03
CA VAL A 3 19.38 3.70 -12.74
C VAL A 3 19.35 2.71 -11.58
N VAL A 4 18.46 1.72 -11.64
CA VAL A 4 18.37 0.63 -10.64
C VAL A 4 19.66 -0.21 -10.58
N ASP A 5 20.42 -0.31 -11.67
CA ASP A 5 21.70 -1.02 -11.68
C ASP A 5 22.80 -0.15 -11.05
N LEU A 6 22.81 1.15 -11.34
CA LEU A 6 23.76 2.10 -10.73
C LEU A 6 23.60 2.15 -9.21
N LEU A 7 22.36 2.24 -8.73
CA LEU A 7 22.07 2.25 -7.30
C LEU A 7 22.46 0.93 -6.62
N ARG A 8 22.26 -0.21 -7.30
CA ARG A 8 22.72 -1.52 -6.81
C ARG A 8 24.24 -1.61 -6.74
N MET A 9 24.95 -1.11 -7.74
CA MET A 9 26.42 -1.09 -7.74
C MET A 9 26.96 -0.26 -6.57
N VAL A 10 26.32 0.86 -6.21
CA VAL A 10 26.66 1.62 -5.00
C VAL A 10 26.31 0.82 -3.74
N ASP A 11 25.13 0.22 -3.68
CA ASP A 11 24.65 -0.55 -2.51
C ASP A 11 25.57 -1.73 -2.16
N GLU A 12 26.10 -2.39 -3.18
CA GLU A 12 26.99 -3.55 -3.10
C GLU A 12 28.49 -3.16 -3.03
N GLY A 13 28.82 -1.86 -3.09
CA GLY A 13 30.20 -1.37 -3.05
C GLY A 13 31.03 -1.68 -4.30
N GLN A 14 30.39 -1.91 -5.45
CA GLN A 14 31.06 -2.08 -6.74
C GLN A 14 31.56 -0.75 -7.33
N ILE A 15 30.87 0.35 -7.04
CA ILE A 15 31.27 1.73 -7.36
C ILE A 15 31.03 2.63 -6.13
N ASP A 16 31.80 3.71 -5.99
CA ASP A 16 31.70 4.58 -4.81
C ASP A 16 30.51 5.53 -4.86
N LEU A 17 30.23 6.11 -6.03
CA LEU A 17 29.23 7.17 -6.22
C LEU A 17 28.52 7.05 -7.58
N THR A 18 27.29 7.54 -7.63
CA THR A 18 26.51 7.73 -8.87
C THR A 18 25.75 9.06 -8.81
N LEU A 19 25.23 9.52 -9.95
CA LEU A 19 24.37 10.69 -10.07
C LEU A 19 23.03 10.27 -10.70
N VAL A 20 21.92 10.59 -10.03
CA VAL A 20 20.55 10.22 -10.43
C VAL A 20 19.59 11.35 -10.11
N ASP A 21 18.42 11.37 -10.76
CA ASP A 21 17.36 12.31 -10.40
C ASP A 21 16.76 11.94 -9.02
N SER A 22 16.31 12.94 -8.26
CA SER A 22 15.81 12.75 -6.90
C SER A 22 14.57 11.86 -6.82
N ASN A 23 13.70 11.89 -7.83
CA ASN A 23 12.53 11.02 -7.92
C ASN A 23 12.89 9.55 -8.16
N GLU A 24 13.94 9.29 -8.93
CA GLU A 24 14.43 7.92 -9.14
C GLU A 24 15.06 7.35 -7.88
N LEU A 25 15.82 8.17 -7.14
CA LEU A 25 16.32 7.77 -5.83
C LEU A 25 15.18 7.47 -4.86
N ALA A 26 14.18 8.36 -4.77
CA ALA A 26 13.02 8.18 -3.88
C ALA A 26 12.25 6.89 -4.17
N MET A 27 12.11 6.53 -5.46
CA MET A 27 11.48 5.28 -5.88
C MET A 27 12.29 4.04 -5.50
N ASN A 28 13.63 4.11 -5.59
CA ASN A 28 14.50 2.95 -5.44
C ASN A 28 15.08 2.77 -4.02
N GLN A 29 14.98 3.78 -3.15
CA GLN A 29 15.52 3.73 -1.78
C GLN A 29 14.99 2.53 -0.97
N VAL A 30 13.76 2.08 -1.27
CA VAL A 30 13.11 0.92 -0.64
C VAL A 30 13.74 -0.44 -1.01
N TYR A 31 14.70 -0.47 -1.94
CA TYR A 31 15.40 -1.70 -2.34
C TYR A 31 16.86 -1.75 -1.88
N PHE A 32 17.47 -0.59 -1.63
CA PHE A 32 18.91 -0.44 -1.42
C PHE A 32 19.22 0.18 -0.05
N PRO A 33 19.52 -0.64 0.97
CA PRO A 33 19.75 -0.15 2.32
C PRO A 33 21.02 0.70 2.45
N ASN A 34 22.08 0.49 1.70
CA ASN A 34 23.35 1.19 1.89
C ASN A 34 23.44 2.51 1.12
N VAL A 35 22.55 2.75 0.16
CA VAL A 35 22.52 3.98 -0.64
C VAL A 35 22.09 5.20 0.18
N ARG A 36 22.83 6.31 0.05
CA ARG A 36 22.65 7.59 0.76
C ARG A 36 22.74 8.77 -0.20
N VAL A 37 21.97 9.84 0.07
CA VAL A 37 22.19 11.15 -0.56
C VAL A 37 23.45 11.77 0.03
N ALA A 38 24.40 12.14 -0.83
CA ALA A 38 25.58 12.91 -0.41
C ALA A 38 25.27 14.42 -0.38
N PHE A 39 24.83 14.98 -1.51
CA PHE A 39 24.42 16.38 -1.66
C PHE A 39 23.63 16.55 -2.97
N ASP A 40 22.89 17.65 -3.07
CA ASP A 40 22.20 18.03 -4.31
C ASP A 40 23.18 18.71 -5.27
N LEU A 41 23.26 18.22 -6.50
CA LEU A 41 24.16 18.76 -7.53
C LEU A 41 23.37 19.57 -8.57
N GLY A 42 23.42 20.90 -8.45
CA GLY A 42 22.74 21.84 -9.34
C GLY A 42 21.35 22.25 -8.87
N GLU A 43 20.66 23.06 -9.69
CA GLU A 43 19.29 23.51 -9.40
C GLU A 43 18.24 22.48 -9.84
N ALA A 44 17.07 22.53 -9.21
CA ALA A 44 15.93 21.70 -9.59
C ALA A 44 15.53 21.96 -11.04
N ARG A 45 15.36 20.89 -11.81
CA ARG A 45 14.93 20.93 -13.22
C ARG A 45 13.61 20.20 -13.40
N GLU A 46 12.80 20.72 -14.31
CA GLU A 46 11.55 20.09 -14.70
C GLU A 46 11.79 19.01 -15.75
N GLN A 47 11.23 17.82 -15.53
CA GLN A 47 11.18 16.79 -16.56
C GLN A 47 10.16 17.18 -17.63
N ARG A 48 10.52 17.01 -18.90
CA ARG A 48 9.70 17.36 -20.06
C ARG A 48 9.64 16.20 -21.04
N TRP A 49 8.53 16.12 -21.77
CA TRP A 49 8.46 15.21 -22.91
C TRP A 49 9.16 15.83 -24.11
N ALA A 50 9.96 15.03 -24.80
CA ALA A 50 10.60 15.42 -26.05
C ALA A 50 9.78 14.91 -27.23
N VAL A 51 9.57 15.75 -28.24
CA VAL A 51 8.96 15.39 -29.52
C VAL A 51 9.95 15.62 -30.65
N ALA A 52 9.72 14.96 -31.79
CA ALA A 52 10.57 15.16 -32.96
C ALA A 52 10.58 16.64 -33.39
N PRO A 53 11.74 17.19 -33.79
CA PRO A 53 11.81 18.56 -34.27
C PRO A 53 11.09 18.70 -35.62
N GLY A 54 10.41 19.82 -35.83
CA GLY A 54 9.68 20.12 -37.06
C GLY A 54 8.84 21.37 -36.95
N GLU A 55 8.20 21.77 -38.04
CA GLU A 55 7.28 22.92 -38.08
C GLU A 55 5.86 22.55 -37.59
N ASP A 56 5.52 21.26 -37.63
CA ASP A 56 4.23 20.76 -37.16
C ASP A 56 4.20 20.67 -35.63
N ASN A 57 3.42 21.55 -35.01
CA ASN A 57 3.22 21.60 -33.57
C ASN A 57 1.90 20.94 -33.11
N SER A 58 1.15 20.27 -34.00
CA SER A 58 -0.16 19.70 -33.67
C SER A 58 -0.10 18.74 -32.46
N LEU A 59 0.84 17.80 -32.46
CA LEU A 59 1.06 16.88 -31.35
C LEU A 59 1.57 17.59 -30.08
N LEU A 60 2.51 18.53 -30.25
CA LEU A 60 3.09 19.27 -29.12
C LEU A 60 2.01 20.07 -28.38
N ASN A 61 1.09 20.69 -29.11
CA ASN A 61 -0.03 21.44 -28.54
C ASN A 61 -0.97 20.54 -27.73
N GLU A 62 -1.31 19.35 -28.25
CA GLU A 62 -2.16 18.38 -27.52
C GLU A 62 -1.45 17.81 -26.29
N ILE A 63 -0.15 17.55 -26.36
CA ILE A 63 0.65 17.13 -25.21
C ILE A 63 0.62 18.20 -24.12
N ASN A 64 0.88 19.46 -24.47
CA ASN A 64 0.88 20.56 -23.51
C ASN A 64 -0.51 20.76 -22.88
N ALA A 65 -1.57 20.73 -23.69
CA ALA A 65 -2.94 20.83 -23.18
C ALA A 65 -3.30 19.66 -22.25
N TYR A 66 -2.82 18.45 -22.54
CA TYR A 66 -2.98 17.30 -21.67
C TYR A 66 -2.22 17.46 -20.35
N LEU A 67 -0.95 17.87 -20.40
CA LEU A 67 -0.11 18.08 -19.20
C LEU A 67 -0.72 19.14 -18.28
N ASP A 68 -1.17 20.27 -18.83
CA ASP A 68 -1.89 21.31 -18.09
C ASP A 68 -3.16 20.76 -17.41
N LYS A 69 -3.92 19.93 -18.13
CA LYS A 69 -5.15 19.32 -17.62
C LYS A 69 -4.87 18.38 -16.45
N VAL A 70 -3.87 17.50 -16.55
CA VAL A 70 -3.53 16.54 -15.49
C VAL A 70 -2.88 17.17 -14.28
N GLU A 71 -2.20 18.30 -14.46
CA GLU A 71 -1.73 19.12 -13.35
C GLU A 71 -2.89 19.80 -12.62
N LYS A 72 -3.76 20.53 -13.34
CA LYS A 72 -4.91 21.25 -12.76
C LYS A 72 -5.90 20.34 -12.03
N ASN A 73 -6.12 19.12 -12.51
CA ASN A 73 -7.03 18.16 -11.87
C ASN A 73 -6.34 17.24 -10.83
N GLY A 74 -5.06 17.49 -10.53
CA GLY A 74 -4.27 16.77 -9.54
C GLY A 74 -3.91 15.34 -9.91
N THR A 75 -4.12 14.90 -11.16
CA THR A 75 -3.71 13.56 -11.62
C THR A 75 -2.19 13.41 -11.57
N LEU A 76 -1.45 14.45 -11.97
CA LEU A 76 0.01 14.43 -11.90
C LEU A 76 0.49 14.25 -10.45
N GLN A 77 -0.09 14.97 -9.49
CA GLN A 77 0.25 14.82 -8.08
C GLN A 77 -0.05 13.40 -7.57
N ARG A 78 -1.22 12.84 -7.90
CA ARG A 78 -1.56 11.45 -7.53
C ARG A 78 -0.59 10.43 -8.11
N LEU A 79 -0.07 10.66 -9.32
CA LEU A 79 0.96 9.80 -9.92
C LEU A 79 2.30 9.98 -9.18
N LYS A 80 2.72 11.22 -8.91
CA LYS A 80 3.94 11.50 -8.14
C LYS A 80 3.91 10.83 -6.77
N ASP A 81 2.82 11.00 -6.01
CA ASP A 81 2.68 10.39 -4.68
C ASP A 81 2.73 8.85 -4.75
N ARG A 82 2.14 8.25 -5.80
CA ARG A 82 2.09 6.80 -5.97
C ARG A 82 3.46 6.18 -6.28
N TYR A 83 4.25 6.83 -7.14
CA TYR A 83 5.50 6.26 -7.65
C TYR A 83 6.75 6.79 -6.95
N TYR A 84 6.73 8.04 -6.49
CA TYR A 84 7.89 8.73 -5.92
C TYR A 84 7.72 9.08 -4.44
N GLY A 85 6.48 9.06 -3.92
CA GLY A 85 6.17 9.43 -2.54
C GLY A 85 6.60 8.40 -1.48
N HIS A 86 7.36 7.35 -1.81
CA HIS A 86 7.74 6.31 -0.84
C HIS A 86 8.57 6.87 0.31
N VAL A 87 9.54 7.76 0.03
CA VAL A 87 10.32 8.44 1.07
C VAL A 87 9.48 9.46 1.84
N ASP A 88 8.56 10.15 1.17
CA ASP A 88 7.69 11.13 1.82
C ASP A 88 6.67 10.47 2.77
N VAL A 89 6.15 9.29 2.41
CA VAL A 89 5.13 8.58 3.20
C VAL A 89 5.73 7.68 4.27
N LEU A 90 6.79 6.92 3.97
CA LEU A 90 7.44 6.03 4.94
C LEU A 90 8.48 6.76 5.81
N GLY A 91 8.93 7.93 5.37
CA GLY A 91 10.13 8.56 5.88
C GLY A 91 11.40 7.84 5.40
N TYR A 92 12.52 8.57 5.41
CA TYR A 92 13.83 8.05 5.01
C TYR A 92 14.23 6.78 5.78
N VAL A 93 14.09 6.79 7.11
CA VAL A 93 14.38 5.63 7.97
C VAL A 93 13.43 4.46 7.64
N GLY A 94 12.16 4.73 7.36
CA GLY A 94 11.19 3.69 7.03
C GLY A 94 11.48 3.00 5.70
N ALA A 95 11.85 3.76 4.66
CA ALA A 95 12.25 3.21 3.37
C ALA A 95 13.51 2.32 3.49
N TYR A 96 14.52 2.78 4.22
CA TYR A 96 15.72 2.01 4.55
C TYR A 96 15.39 0.71 5.31
N THR A 97 14.59 0.80 6.37
CA THR A 97 14.20 -0.36 7.17
C THR A 97 13.39 -1.37 6.36
N PHE A 98 12.53 -0.90 5.44
CA PHE A 98 11.84 -1.79 4.50
C PHE A 98 12.82 -2.52 3.59
N ALA A 99 13.80 -1.83 3.00
CA ALA A 99 14.83 -2.44 2.15
C ALA A 99 15.58 -3.56 2.90
N GLN A 100 16.00 -3.29 4.14
CA GLN A 100 16.66 -4.28 4.98
C GLN A 100 15.75 -5.50 5.23
N HIS A 101 14.49 -5.27 5.61
CA HIS A 101 13.55 -6.38 5.83
C HIS A 101 13.25 -7.16 4.55
N LEU A 102 13.22 -6.49 3.39
CA LEU A 102 12.99 -7.12 2.09
C LEU A 102 14.10 -8.11 1.76
N GLN A 103 15.36 -7.76 2.08
CA GLN A 103 16.51 -8.64 1.88
C GLN A 103 16.62 -9.74 2.95
N GLU A 104 16.38 -9.42 4.23
CA GLU A 104 16.68 -10.33 5.35
C GLU A 104 15.50 -11.20 5.82
N ARG A 105 14.25 -10.74 5.63
CA ARG A 105 13.05 -11.37 6.20
C ARG A 105 12.15 -11.98 5.16
N LEU A 106 11.81 -11.26 4.09
CA LEU A 106 10.86 -11.76 3.08
C LEU A 106 11.26 -13.13 2.48
N PRO A 107 12.55 -13.41 2.14
CA PRO A 107 12.92 -14.69 1.54
C PRO A 107 12.59 -15.91 2.41
N LYS A 108 12.50 -15.74 3.74
CA LYS A 108 12.12 -16.79 4.70
C LYS A 108 10.64 -17.20 4.55
N TYR A 109 9.80 -16.31 4.03
CA TYR A 109 8.34 -16.47 4.00
C TYR A 109 7.74 -16.41 2.59
N GLU A 110 8.51 -16.00 1.58
CA GLU A 110 8.06 -15.81 0.20
C GLU A 110 7.32 -17.04 -0.36
N LYS A 111 7.88 -18.24 -0.18
CA LYS A 111 7.22 -19.49 -0.60
C LYS A 111 5.87 -19.71 0.07
N HIS A 112 5.72 -19.32 1.34
CA HIS A 112 4.45 -19.43 2.06
C HIS A 112 3.40 -18.44 1.50
N PHE A 113 3.82 -17.22 1.18
CA PHE A 113 2.96 -16.25 0.51
C PHE A 113 2.53 -16.73 -0.87
N GLN A 114 3.48 -17.16 -1.72
CA GLN A 114 3.20 -17.65 -3.07
C GLN A 114 2.25 -18.86 -3.06
N THR A 115 2.47 -19.82 -2.15
CA THR A 115 1.62 -21.01 -2.03
C THR A 115 0.20 -20.63 -1.62
N SER A 116 0.06 -19.75 -0.63
CA SER A 116 -1.26 -19.35 -0.11
C SER A 116 -2.01 -18.48 -1.12
N ALA A 117 -1.31 -17.53 -1.76
CA ALA A 117 -1.81 -16.70 -2.85
C ALA A 117 -2.36 -17.53 -4.01
N LYS A 118 -1.62 -18.55 -4.46
CA LYS A 118 -2.06 -19.43 -5.54
C LYS A 118 -3.35 -20.16 -5.17
N LYS A 119 -3.47 -20.63 -3.93
CA LYS A 119 -4.65 -21.35 -3.45
C LYS A 119 -5.88 -20.44 -3.37
N GLU A 120 -5.70 -19.23 -2.84
CA GLU A 120 -6.80 -18.28 -2.62
C GLU A 120 -7.05 -17.34 -3.81
N GLN A 121 -6.29 -17.50 -4.91
CA GLN A 121 -6.37 -16.69 -6.14
C GLN A 121 -6.17 -15.18 -5.90
N VAL A 122 -5.20 -14.84 -5.06
CA VAL A 122 -4.81 -13.45 -4.73
C VAL A 122 -3.35 -13.23 -5.13
N ASP A 123 -2.94 -12.00 -5.44
CA ASP A 123 -1.54 -11.66 -5.67
C ASP A 123 -0.71 -11.88 -4.39
N TRP A 124 0.38 -12.66 -4.47
CA TRP A 124 1.22 -12.95 -3.32
C TRP A 124 1.93 -11.71 -2.76
N ARG A 125 2.21 -10.71 -3.60
CA ARG A 125 2.83 -9.45 -3.18
C ARG A 125 1.87 -8.63 -2.33
N LEU A 126 0.57 -8.69 -2.62
CA LEU A 126 -0.46 -8.07 -1.79
C LEU A 126 -0.51 -8.72 -0.41
N LEU A 127 -0.48 -10.06 -0.34
CA LEU A 127 -0.44 -10.76 0.94
C LEU A 127 0.85 -10.46 1.72
N ALA A 128 1.99 -10.38 1.03
CA ALA A 128 3.25 -9.98 1.64
C ALA A 128 3.19 -8.55 2.16
N ALA A 129 2.56 -7.61 1.43
CA ALA A 129 2.36 -6.24 1.89
C ALA A 129 1.50 -6.17 3.15
N ILE A 130 0.42 -6.95 3.23
CA ILE A 130 -0.39 -7.08 4.46
C ILE A 130 0.50 -7.58 5.61
N GLY A 131 1.27 -8.65 5.41
CA GLY A 131 2.16 -9.17 6.45
C GLY A 131 3.25 -8.19 6.88
N TYR A 132 3.69 -7.29 5.98
CA TYR A 132 4.64 -6.24 6.33
C TYR A 132 3.98 -5.17 7.20
N GLN A 133 2.80 -4.70 6.82
CA GLN A 133 2.05 -3.72 7.60
C GLN A 133 1.70 -4.25 9.00
N GLU A 134 1.33 -5.53 9.09
CA GLU A 134 0.87 -6.15 10.34
C GLU A 134 2.02 -6.45 11.32
N SER A 135 3.19 -6.89 10.84
CA SER A 135 4.26 -7.37 11.72
C SER A 135 5.68 -7.07 11.24
N MET A 136 5.86 -6.38 10.12
CA MET A 136 7.14 -6.26 9.42
C MET A 136 7.77 -7.64 9.16
N TRP A 137 6.93 -8.61 8.79
CA TRP A 137 7.26 -10.02 8.59
C TRP A 137 7.87 -10.72 9.82
N GLN A 138 7.37 -10.42 11.01
CA GLN A 138 7.81 -11.07 12.25
C GLN A 138 6.72 -12.03 12.77
N PRO A 139 6.99 -13.35 12.81
CA PRO A 139 5.96 -14.33 13.10
C PRO A 139 5.56 -14.38 14.58
N ALA A 140 6.36 -13.83 15.48
CA ALA A 140 6.13 -13.87 16.92
C ALA A 140 5.56 -12.55 17.50
N VAL A 141 5.09 -11.62 16.67
CA VAL A 141 4.53 -10.34 17.14
C VAL A 141 3.23 -10.57 17.90
N THR A 142 3.05 -9.81 18.98
CA THR A 142 1.84 -9.82 19.80
C THR A 142 1.42 -8.40 20.12
N SER A 143 0.11 -8.13 20.13
CA SER A 143 -0.43 -6.84 20.54
C SER A 143 -1.15 -6.91 21.89
N LYS A 144 -1.34 -5.73 22.50
CA LYS A 144 -2.20 -5.56 23.68
C LYS A 144 -3.69 -5.82 23.37
N THR A 145 -4.10 -5.75 22.10
CA THR A 145 -5.47 -6.00 21.64
C THR A 145 -5.75 -7.47 21.33
N GLY A 146 -4.77 -8.36 21.51
CA GLY A 146 -4.95 -9.81 21.43
C GLY A 146 -4.74 -10.42 20.04
N VAL A 147 -4.41 -9.62 19.02
CA VAL A 147 -3.94 -10.11 17.72
C VAL A 147 -2.47 -10.57 17.81
N ARG A 148 -2.13 -11.62 17.06
CA ARG A 148 -0.80 -12.26 17.10
C ARG A 148 -0.41 -12.84 15.76
N GLY A 149 0.91 -12.97 15.55
CA GLY A 149 1.45 -13.67 14.40
C GLY A 149 1.84 -12.75 13.25
N LEU A 150 2.39 -13.35 12.19
CA LEU A 150 2.85 -12.63 11.00
C LEU A 150 1.74 -11.81 10.33
N MET A 151 0.53 -12.37 10.25
CA MET A 151 -0.65 -11.71 9.67
C MET A 151 -1.60 -11.14 10.73
N MET A 152 -1.15 -11.05 12.00
CA MET A 152 -1.89 -10.46 13.13
C MET A 152 -3.34 -10.93 13.27
N LEU A 153 -3.53 -12.25 13.29
CA LEU A 153 -4.87 -12.83 13.42
C LEU A 153 -5.39 -12.72 14.85
N THR A 154 -6.68 -12.41 14.98
CA THR A 154 -7.41 -12.61 16.25
C THR A 154 -7.55 -14.11 16.54
N GLN A 155 -7.88 -14.48 17.78
CA GLN A 155 -8.14 -15.88 18.12
C GLN A 155 -9.34 -16.43 17.33
N ASN A 156 -10.42 -15.65 17.19
CA ASN A 156 -11.62 -16.05 16.47
C ASN A 156 -11.35 -16.24 14.99
N THR A 157 -10.60 -15.32 14.36
CA THR A 157 -10.19 -15.43 12.96
C THR A 157 -9.31 -16.67 12.75
N ALA A 158 -8.33 -16.89 13.64
CA ALA A 158 -7.47 -18.07 13.55
C ALA A 158 -8.29 -19.37 13.61
N GLN A 159 -9.21 -19.49 14.56
CA GLN A 159 -10.08 -20.66 14.69
C GLN A 159 -10.95 -20.85 13.43
N ALA A 160 -11.60 -19.80 12.95
CA ALA A 160 -12.44 -19.86 11.74
C ALA A 160 -11.64 -20.26 10.48
N MET A 161 -10.37 -19.87 10.41
CA MET A 161 -9.48 -20.18 9.28
C MET A 161 -8.72 -21.50 9.43
N GLY A 162 -8.86 -22.21 10.55
CA GLY A 162 -8.17 -23.49 10.81
C GLY A 162 -6.71 -23.33 11.23
N VAL A 163 -6.33 -22.19 11.79
CA VAL A 163 -5.01 -21.92 12.36
C VAL A 163 -4.96 -22.40 13.81
N THR A 164 -4.12 -23.39 14.09
CA THR A 164 -3.92 -23.93 15.45
C THR A 164 -2.81 -23.22 16.21
N ASN A 165 -1.81 -22.68 15.51
CA ASN A 165 -0.76 -21.85 16.10
C ASN A 165 -0.59 -20.54 15.33
N ARG A 166 -1.01 -19.41 15.94
CA ARG A 166 -0.88 -18.07 15.33
C ARG A 166 0.56 -17.60 15.21
N LEU A 167 1.49 -18.13 16.00
CA LEU A 167 2.91 -17.76 15.97
C LEU A 167 3.72 -18.60 14.97
N ASP A 168 3.11 -19.60 14.35
CA ASP A 168 3.69 -20.30 13.21
C ASP A 168 3.52 -19.45 11.94
N ALA A 169 4.62 -19.09 11.30
CA ALA A 169 4.60 -18.18 10.14
C ALA A 169 3.75 -18.72 8.99
N ARG A 170 3.87 -20.02 8.68
CA ARG A 170 3.14 -20.66 7.59
C ARG A 170 1.65 -20.66 7.86
N GLN A 171 1.22 -21.07 9.06
CA GLN A 171 -0.19 -21.07 9.42
C GLN A 171 -0.76 -19.65 9.50
N SER A 172 0.00 -18.69 10.04
CA SER A 172 -0.41 -17.29 10.09
C SER A 172 -0.66 -16.73 8.68
N ILE A 173 0.28 -16.96 7.75
CA ILE A 173 0.15 -16.56 6.33
C ILE A 173 -1.05 -17.24 5.68
N GLN A 174 -1.20 -18.56 5.83
CA GLN A 174 -2.31 -19.30 5.24
C GLN A 174 -3.66 -18.81 5.76
N GLY A 175 -3.77 -18.61 7.08
CA GLY A 175 -5.00 -18.11 7.71
C GLY A 175 -5.33 -16.68 7.31
N GLY A 176 -4.33 -15.80 7.26
CA GLY A 176 -4.49 -14.42 6.80
C GLY A 176 -4.89 -14.33 5.33
N ALA A 177 -4.26 -15.12 4.46
CA ALA A 177 -4.61 -15.20 3.05
C ALA A 177 -6.06 -15.63 2.84
N LYS A 178 -6.47 -16.72 3.51
CA LYS A 178 -7.84 -17.24 3.45
C LYS A 178 -8.84 -16.23 4.01
N TYR A 179 -8.51 -15.57 5.12
CA TYR A 179 -9.38 -14.54 5.70
C TYR A 179 -9.53 -13.33 4.78
N PHE A 180 -8.44 -12.85 4.18
CA PHE A 180 -8.48 -11.75 3.21
C PHE A 180 -9.36 -12.11 2.00
N ALA A 181 -9.17 -13.29 1.42
CA ALA A 181 -9.99 -13.77 0.30
C ALA A 181 -11.47 -13.89 0.71
N TYR A 182 -11.76 -14.45 1.89
CA TYR A 182 -13.11 -14.53 2.45
C TYR A 182 -13.75 -13.15 2.58
N VAL A 183 -13.06 -12.18 3.20
CA VAL A 183 -13.56 -10.81 3.36
C VAL A 183 -13.82 -10.15 2.00
N LYS A 184 -12.90 -10.34 1.04
CA LYS A 184 -13.04 -9.82 -0.32
C LYS A 184 -14.24 -10.42 -1.05
N ASP A 185 -14.52 -11.70 -0.85
CA ASP A 185 -15.66 -12.41 -1.45
C ASP A 185 -17.00 -11.91 -0.88
N GLN A 186 -17.05 -11.59 0.41
CA GLN A 186 -18.26 -11.08 1.08
C GLN A 186 -18.66 -9.64 0.69
N LEU A 187 -17.84 -8.92 -0.08
CA LEU A 187 -18.18 -7.58 -0.56
C LEU A 187 -19.27 -7.63 -1.65
N ASP A 188 -20.14 -6.63 -1.69
CA ASP A 188 -21.19 -6.47 -2.71
C ASP A 188 -20.61 -6.54 -4.14
N ASP A 189 -21.23 -7.31 -5.04
CA ASP A 189 -20.80 -7.51 -6.43
C ASP A 189 -20.73 -6.21 -7.24
N LYS A 190 -21.43 -5.15 -6.82
CA LYS A 190 -21.34 -3.82 -7.44
C LYS A 190 -19.97 -3.16 -7.20
N ILE A 191 -19.21 -3.62 -6.21
CA ILE A 191 -17.87 -3.13 -5.93
C ILE A 191 -16.89 -3.83 -6.87
N GLN A 192 -16.42 -3.09 -7.87
CA GLN A 192 -15.51 -3.55 -8.90
C GLN A 192 -14.04 -3.35 -8.52
N GLU A 193 -13.14 -4.07 -9.17
CA GLU A 193 -11.70 -3.79 -9.05
C GLU A 193 -11.34 -2.45 -9.72
N PRO A 194 -10.32 -1.73 -9.20
CA PRO A 194 -9.45 -2.09 -8.07
C PRO A 194 -10.04 -1.73 -6.68
N ASP A 195 -11.18 -1.03 -6.64
CA ASP A 195 -11.82 -0.56 -5.39
C ASP A 195 -12.17 -1.73 -4.43
N ARG A 196 -12.57 -2.88 -4.98
CA ARG A 196 -12.88 -4.10 -4.21
C ARG A 196 -11.70 -4.55 -3.34
N THR A 197 -10.49 -4.57 -3.89
CA THR A 197 -9.29 -4.94 -3.14
C THR A 197 -9.00 -3.96 -2.00
N TRP A 198 -9.14 -2.64 -2.22
CA TRP A 198 -8.91 -1.63 -1.18
C TRP A 198 -9.94 -1.70 -0.06
N LEU A 199 -11.22 -1.90 -0.41
CA LEU A 199 -12.29 -2.08 0.57
C LEU A 199 -12.09 -3.38 1.37
N ALA A 200 -11.62 -4.46 0.72
CA ALA A 200 -11.28 -5.70 1.42
C ALA A 200 -10.14 -5.51 2.43
N LEU A 201 -9.10 -4.73 2.09
CA LEU A 201 -8.04 -4.36 3.03
C LEU A 201 -8.58 -3.57 4.22
N ALA A 202 -9.47 -2.59 3.98
CA ALA A 202 -10.10 -1.84 5.06
C ALA A 202 -10.93 -2.77 5.97
N SER A 203 -11.71 -3.69 5.39
CA SER A 203 -12.48 -4.67 6.17
C SER A 203 -11.61 -5.71 6.86
N TYR A 204 -10.42 -6.04 6.35
CA TYR A 204 -9.47 -6.91 7.03
C TYR A 204 -9.04 -6.28 8.37
N ASN A 205 -8.78 -4.96 8.37
CA ASN A 205 -8.35 -4.22 9.54
C ASN A 205 -9.51 -3.87 10.50
N ILE A 206 -10.60 -3.27 10.01
CA ILE A 206 -11.68 -2.73 10.85
C ILE A 206 -12.90 -3.66 10.98
N GLY A 207 -12.96 -4.74 10.20
CA GLY A 207 -14.10 -5.64 10.12
C GLY A 207 -15.22 -5.12 9.19
N GLY A 208 -15.96 -6.07 8.60
CA GLY A 208 -16.98 -5.77 7.59
C GLY A 208 -18.16 -4.95 8.09
N GLY A 209 -18.54 -5.09 9.37
CA GLY A 209 -19.62 -4.30 9.96
C GLY A 209 -19.30 -2.80 9.99
N HIS A 210 -18.10 -2.43 10.41
CA HIS A 210 -17.67 -1.03 10.43
C HIS A 210 -17.37 -0.50 9.03
N LEU A 211 -16.87 -1.33 8.10
CA LEU A 211 -16.77 -0.94 6.70
C LEU A 211 -18.15 -0.58 6.13
N GLU A 212 -19.17 -1.39 6.41
CA GLU A 212 -20.54 -1.15 5.94
C GLU A 212 -21.14 0.13 6.54
N ASP A 213 -20.86 0.42 7.81
CA ASP A 213 -21.20 1.71 8.42
C ASP A 213 -20.56 2.89 7.65
N ALA A 214 -19.28 2.78 7.27
CA ALA A 214 -18.60 3.81 6.48
C ALA A 214 -19.19 3.96 5.06
N ARG A 215 -19.58 2.86 4.42
CA ARG A 215 -20.25 2.89 3.09
C ARG A 215 -21.60 3.58 3.16
N LYS A 216 -22.41 3.29 4.17
CA LYS A 216 -23.71 3.97 4.40
C LYS A 216 -23.53 5.44 4.70
N LEU A 217 -22.51 5.81 5.47
CA LEU A 217 -22.17 7.22 5.68
C LEU A 217 -21.80 7.91 4.36
N ALA A 218 -21.06 7.23 3.47
CA ALA A 218 -20.72 7.79 2.16
C ALA A 218 -21.98 8.06 1.32
N GLU A 219 -22.88 7.07 1.24
CA GLU A 219 -24.16 7.19 0.53
C GLU A 219 -25.02 8.34 1.09
N ASN A 220 -25.14 8.45 2.42
CA ASN A 220 -25.90 9.52 3.08
C ASN A 220 -25.34 10.92 2.79
N GLU A 221 -24.04 11.03 2.49
CA GLU A 221 -23.36 12.28 2.14
C GLU A 221 -23.34 12.53 0.62
N GLY A 222 -24.08 11.72 -0.16
CA GLY A 222 -24.15 11.83 -1.62
C GLY A 222 -22.89 11.36 -2.34
N LEU A 223 -22.01 10.61 -1.67
CA LEU A 223 -20.80 10.02 -2.25
C LEU A 223 -21.07 8.61 -2.78
N ASN A 224 -20.12 8.06 -3.55
CA ASN A 224 -20.26 6.72 -4.09
C ASN A 224 -19.78 5.63 -3.09
N PRO A 225 -20.67 4.79 -2.54
CA PRO A 225 -20.30 3.77 -1.54
C PRO A 225 -19.50 2.59 -2.11
N ASN A 226 -19.32 2.55 -3.44
CA ASN A 226 -18.54 1.53 -4.14
C ASN A 226 -17.16 2.03 -4.58
N LYS A 227 -16.80 3.29 -4.24
CA LYS A 227 -15.49 3.87 -4.53
C LYS A 227 -14.66 4.01 -3.27
N TRP A 228 -13.47 3.41 -3.28
CA TRP A 228 -12.55 3.44 -2.13
C TRP A 228 -12.24 4.86 -1.70
N LEU A 229 -11.93 5.76 -2.64
CA LEU A 229 -11.57 7.15 -2.33
C LEU A 229 -12.69 7.92 -1.61
N ASP A 230 -13.95 7.54 -1.82
CA ASP A 230 -15.09 8.16 -1.14
C ASP A 230 -15.31 7.53 0.25
N VAL A 231 -15.31 6.20 0.33
CA VAL A 231 -15.44 5.49 1.61
C VAL A 231 -14.27 5.81 2.56
N LYS A 232 -13.05 5.97 2.02
CA LYS A 232 -11.84 6.38 2.75
C LYS A 232 -12.05 7.69 3.53
N LYS A 233 -12.80 8.65 2.97
CA LYS A 233 -13.12 9.93 3.64
C LYS A 233 -14.04 9.74 4.83
N MET A 234 -14.86 8.67 4.84
CA MET A 234 -15.86 8.40 5.88
C MET A 234 -15.30 7.58 7.03
N LEU A 235 -14.33 6.68 6.78
CA LEU A 235 -13.76 5.81 7.81
C LEU A 235 -13.32 6.57 9.09
N PRO A 236 -12.57 7.68 9.05
CA PRO A 236 -12.16 8.40 10.26
C PRO A 236 -13.33 8.98 11.07
N ARG A 237 -14.50 9.18 10.44
CA ARG A 237 -15.70 9.68 11.13
C ARG A 237 -16.24 8.66 12.13
N LEU A 238 -15.96 7.36 11.98
CA LEU A 238 -16.37 6.32 12.92
C LEU A 238 -15.71 6.45 14.31
N ALA A 239 -14.65 7.24 14.44
CA ALA A 239 -14.04 7.57 15.73
C ALA A 239 -14.73 8.74 16.45
N GLN A 240 -15.66 9.43 15.79
CA GLN A 240 -16.26 10.68 16.27
C GLN A 240 -17.71 10.44 16.70
N LYS A 241 -18.05 10.76 17.95
CA LYS A 241 -19.39 10.51 18.53
C LYS A 241 -20.54 11.11 17.74
N LYS A 242 -20.34 12.28 17.12
CA LYS A 242 -21.31 12.94 16.24
C LYS A 242 -21.78 12.04 15.08
N TRP A 243 -20.91 11.13 14.64
CA TRP A 243 -21.14 10.25 13.50
C TRP A 243 -21.45 8.83 13.95
N TYR A 244 -20.59 8.19 14.77
CA TYR A 244 -20.75 6.78 15.11
C TYR A 244 -22.03 6.48 15.91
N SER A 245 -22.57 7.45 16.64
CA SER A 245 -23.83 7.26 17.39
C SER A 245 -25.04 7.03 16.48
N LYS A 246 -24.91 7.30 15.17
CA LYS A 246 -25.93 7.09 14.15
C LYS A 246 -25.68 5.83 13.31
N THR A 247 -24.62 5.08 13.57
CA THR A 247 -24.26 3.89 12.81
C THR A 247 -24.63 2.62 13.55
N ARG A 248 -24.71 1.48 12.86
CA ARG A 248 -25.21 0.23 13.44
C ARG A 248 -24.22 -0.39 14.43
N TYR A 249 -22.94 -0.33 14.10
CA TYR A 249 -21.87 -0.97 14.88
C TYR A 249 -21.15 0.02 15.80
N GLY A 250 -21.45 1.31 15.71
CA GLY A 250 -20.95 2.33 16.61
C GLY A 250 -19.47 2.67 16.40
N TYR A 251 -18.79 2.96 17.51
CA TYR A 251 -17.41 3.46 17.50
C TYR A 251 -16.43 2.47 16.88
N ALA A 252 -15.55 2.97 16.01
CA ALA A 252 -14.39 2.25 15.52
C ALA A 252 -13.21 3.19 15.26
N ARG A 253 -12.00 2.65 15.29
CA ARG A 253 -10.76 3.40 14.99
C ARG A 253 -10.54 3.51 13.48
N GLY A 254 -11.47 4.14 12.77
CA GLY A 254 -11.41 4.22 11.30
C GLY A 254 -10.33 5.12 10.71
N GLY A 255 -9.43 5.68 11.53
CA GLY A 255 -8.16 6.24 11.03
C GLY A 255 -7.11 5.17 10.73
N GLU A 256 -7.12 4.04 11.45
CA GLU A 256 -6.12 2.97 11.28
C GLU A 256 -6.16 2.32 9.87
N PRO A 257 -7.32 2.01 9.25
CA PRO A 257 -7.36 1.45 7.89
C PRO A 257 -7.03 2.45 6.77
N VAL A 258 -6.90 3.73 7.09
CA VAL A 258 -6.64 4.81 6.13
C VAL A 258 -5.14 5.08 5.98
N HIS A 259 -4.37 4.76 7.02
CA HIS A 259 -2.91 4.83 7.10
C HIS A 259 -2.27 3.53 6.62
#